data_AF-Q6CS52-F1
#
_entry.id   AF-Q6CS52-F1
#
_cell.length_a   1.000
_cell.length_b   1.000
_cell.length_c   1.000
_cell.angle_alpha   90.00
_cell.angle_beta   90.00
_cell.angle_gamma   90.00
#
_symmetry.space_group_name_H-M   'P 1'
#
loop_
_entity.id
_entity.type
_entity.pdbx_description
1 polymer ?
#
loop_
_entity_poly.entity_id
_entity_poly.type
_entity_poly.pdbx_seq_one_letter_code
_entity_poly.pdbx_strand_id
1 'polypeptide(L)'
;MPLKPSSSHSERKNRLHLHASSRNAKQQEWNRELVTLFIKLLNENDHASLALVARNAGVPPQLRPAVWPTLLKYHPMVISPNIMSNTLVFKDDENEAELRYFPEDRSEEDISELMENDLNKYFQVRNSVPVSAEIQEIKSLLKECVWQFLRKWNKICKYESGLIWIALGLAEWCPLKNNDDLVLAGRKHHHHNSCLRHLYEEYPIPDELLNQLPDTEFDFAAIYERLVLVLFHAPALDEKPDKSNYHLLKSGNLNQQSQLFFKVFAKTLPELYQPITDEGALQGSKKATWLYWWIKCCGCRVLHRQDRGRVWDVLLGWRPRPESINYYLEYNHKSFESIYPPELKLSSEIFHKICKCEHDEFWFPDLMSLRLGQNGLNQDEDVIRELIRRNKYGDDGHTTETQENEIPYSLLNPHAELLFIYVAIMQHNEFKLLEFEETEITEFLNNVPLISKFDDYNFKKMYEDDDISGSSTDTDESNASGIRPSSSNHMMIEVGTDDKTAHSFDDIYQQAGDIWRNWAWQEMEEFIEE
;
A
#
# COMPACT_ATOMS: atom_id res chain seq x y z
N MET A 1 52.85 -0.57 -35.51
CA MET A 1 52.02 0.39 -34.76
C MET A 1 50.68 -0.26 -34.44
N PRO A 2 50.33 -0.51 -33.18
CA PRO A 2 48.95 -0.85 -32.85
C PRO A 2 48.14 0.45 -32.77
N LEU A 3 47.24 0.65 -33.74
CA LEU A 3 46.19 1.67 -33.69
C LEU A 3 45.22 1.27 -32.57
N LYS A 4 45.04 2.13 -31.55
CA LYS A 4 43.94 2.02 -30.59
C LYS A 4 42.62 2.28 -31.34
N PRO A 5 41.63 1.37 -31.31
CA PRO A 5 40.31 1.67 -31.84
C PRO A 5 39.59 2.63 -30.87
N SER A 6 39.31 3.82 -31.35
CA SER A 6 38.43 4.80 -30.74
C SER A 6 36.97 4.49 -31.13
N SER A 7 36.27 3.61 -30.39
CA SER A 7 34.81 3.42 -30.55
C SER A 7 34.04 3.05 -29.27
N SER A 8 34.61 3.21 -28.08
CA SER A 8 34.06 2.59 -26.87
C SER A 8 32.85 3.29 -26.20
N HIS A 9 32.50 4.53 -26.54
CA HIS A 9 31.41 5.25 -25.86
C HIS A 9 30.06 5.21 -26.58
N SER A 10 30.01 5.31 -27.91
CA SER A 10 28.75 5.26 -28.66
C SER A 10 28.16 3.85 -28.68
N GLU A 11 29.01 2.83 -28.88
CA GLU A 11 28.57 1.42 -28.85
C GLU A 11 28.00 1.03 -27.49
N ARG A 12 28.59 1.51 -26.39
CA ARG A 12 28.11 1.25 -25.03
C ARG A 12 26.75 1.91 -24.77
N LYS A 13 26.55 3.16 -25.20
CA LYS A 13 25.25 3.84 -25.12
C LYS A 13 24.19 3.09 -25.93
N ASN A 14 24.49 2.71 -27.17
CA ASN A 14 23.55 1.96 -28.02
C ASN A 14 23.16 0.61 -27.38
N ARG A 15 24.10 -0.13 -26.79
CA ARG A 15 23.79 -1.39 -26.09
C ARG A 15 22.90 -1.17 -24.86
N LEU A 16 23.13 -0.12 -24.08
CA LEU A 16 22.30 0.22 -22.93
C LEU A 16 20.88 0.61 -23.35
N HIS A 17 20.74 1.42 -24.40
CA HIS A 17 19.44 1.78 -24.95
C HIS A 17 18.67 0.56 -25.48
N LEU A 18 19.33 -0.35 -26.21
CA LEU A 18 18.72 -1.59 -26.67
C LEU A 18 18.27 -2.48 -25.51
N HIS A 19 19.05 -2.57 -24.43
CA HIS A 19 18.67 -3.34 -23.25
C HIS A 19 17.49 -2.71 -22.49
N ALA A 20 17.45 -1.38 -22.36
CA ALA A 20 16.34 -0.66 -21.75
C ALA A 20 15.05 -0.81 -22.56
N SER A 21 15.11 -0.59 -23.88
CA SER A 21 13.97 -0.78 -24.79
C SER A 21 13.46 -2.23 -24.76
N SER A 22 14.35 -3.22 -24.83
CA SER A 22 13.93 -4.63 -24.72
C SER A 22 13.29 -4.96 -23.37
N ARG A 23 13.76 -4.36 -22.27
CA ARG A 23 13.17 -4.52 -20.94
C ARG A 23 11.77 -3.90 -20.87
N ASN A 24 11.61 -2.68 -21.39
CA ASN A 24 10.33 -1.98 -21.46
C ASN A 24 9.33 -2.79 -22.30
N ALA A 25 9.72 -3.24 -23.49
CA ALA A 25 8.85 -4.02 -24.37
C ALA A 25 8.31 -5.29 -23.70
N LYS A 26 9.17 -6.04 -22.98
CA LYS A 26 8.76 -7.21 -22.19
C LYS A 26 7.82 -6.85 -21.04
N GLN A 27 8.09 -5.75 -20.35
CA GLN A 27 7.23 -5.28 -19.26
C GLN A 27 5.86 -4.85 -19.78
N GLN A 28 5.81 -4.11 -20.88
CA GLN A 28 4.57 -3.68 -21.52
C GLN A 28 3.77 -4.88 -22.04
N GLU A 29 4.43 -5.89 -22.61
CA GLU A 29 3.80 -7.15 -23.00
C GLU A 29 3.15 -7.84 -21.80
N TRP A 30 3.89 -7.96 -20.69
CA TRP A 30 3.33 -8.49 -19.46
C TRP A 30 2.15 -7.66 -18.93
N ASN A 31 2.25 -6.33 -18.95
CA ASN A 31 1.17 -5.45 -18.50
C ASN A 31 -0.11 -5.63 -19.36
N ARG A 32 0.03 -5.88 -20.67
CA ARG A 32 -1.12 -6.18 -21.57
C ARG A 32 -1.75 -7.54 -21.25
N GLU A 33 -0.93 -8.56 -21.01
CA GLU A 33 -1.40 -9.87 -20.54
C GLU A 33 -2.16 -9.73 -19.22
N LEU A 34 -1.62 -8.92 -18.29
CA LEU A 34 -2.21 -8.66 -16.99
C LEU A 34 -3.59 -7.98 -17.13
N VAL A 35 -3.72 -6.93 -17.94
CA VAL A 35 -5.02 -6.28 -18.22
C VAL A 35 -6.05 -7.29 -18.72
N THR A 36 -5.66 -8.14 -19.68
CA THR A 36 -6.55 -9.17 -20.23
C THR A 36 -6.95 -10.20 -19.17
N LEU A 37 -6.01 -10.63 -18.33
CA LEU A 37 -6.26 -11.54 -17.22
C LEU A 37 -7.26 -10.98 -16.22
N PHE A 38 -7.09 -9.73 -15.77
CA PHE A 38 -8.01 -9.08 -14.83
C PHE A 38 -9.44 -9.00 -15.38
N ILE A 39 -9.61 -8.61 -16.65
CA ILE A 39 -10.92 -8.56 -17.31
C ILE A 39 -11.57 -9.94 -17.37
N LYS A 40 -10.80 -10.98 -17.70
CA LYS A 40 -11.28 -12.36 -17.68
C LYS A 40 -11.76 -12.76 -16.28
N LEU A 41 -10.94 -12.56 -15.25
CA LEU A 41 -11.27 -12.94 -13.88
C LEU A 41 -12.49 -12.20 -13.32
N LEU A 42 -12.65 -10.91 -13.66
CA LEU A 42 -13.84 -10.12 -13.35
C LEU A 42 -15.10 -10.74 -13.97
N ASN A 43 -15.07 -11.06 -15.27
CA ASN A 43 -16.19 -11.67 -15.97
C ASN A 43 -16.54 -13.08 -15.46
N GLU A 44 -15.54 -13.84 -14.99
CA GLU A 44 -15.72 -15.15 -14.38
C GLU A 44 -16.16 -15.10 -12.91
N ASN A 45 -16.25 -13.89 -12.32
CA ASN A 45 -16.47 -13.66 -10.89
C ASN A 45 -15.48 -14.42 -9.97
N ASP A 46 -14.26 -14.66 -10.45
CA ASP A 46 -13.23 -15.34 -9.68
C ASP A 46 -12.44 -14.35 -8.82
N HIS A 47 -13.07 -13.92 -7.72
CA HIS A 47 -12.47 -12.96 -6.81
C HIS A 47 -11.23 -13.50 -6.06
N ALA A 48 -11.03 -14.82 -5.99
CA ALA A 48 -9.90 -15.41 -5.26
C ALA A 48 -8.62 -15.34 -6.09
N SER A 49 -8.70 -15.78 -7.36
CA SER A 49 -7.63 -15.57 -8.32
C SER A 49 -7.35 -14.07 -8.52
N LEU A 50 -8.41 -13.25 -8.57
CA LEU A 50 -8.28 -11.79 -8.68
C LEU A 50 -7.49 -11.19 -7.50
N ALA A 51 -7.80 -11.63 -6.27
CA ALA A 51 -7.11 -11.17 -5.07
C ALA A 51 -5.64 -11.58 -5.06
N LEU A 52 -5.33 -12.82 -5.47
CA LEU A 52 -3.96 -13.31 -5.57
C LEU A 52 -3.14 -12.51 -6.59
N VAL A 53 -3.68 -12.28 -7.79
CA VAL A 53 -3.00 -11.51 -8.84
C VAL A 53 -2.81 -10.06 -8.41
N ALA A 54 -3.85 -9.42 -7.85
CA ALA A 54 -3.77 -8.04 -7.34
C ALA A 54 -2.69 -7.87 -6.28
N ARG A 55 -2.54 -8.87 -5.40
CA ARG A 55 -1.55 -8.88 -4.34
C ARG A 55 -0.12 -8.98 -4.87
N ASN A 56 0.14 -9.97 -5.73
CA ASN A 56 1.51 -10.32 -6.10
C ASN A 56 2.03 -9.55 -7.34
N ALA A 57 1.14 -9.17 -8.25
CA ALA A 57 1.50 -8.44 -9.49
C ALA A 57 0.95 -7.00 -9.55
N GLY A 58 0.10 -6.60 -8.60
CA GLY A 58 -0.58 -5.30 -8.63
C GLY A 58 -1.77 -5.27 -9.60
N VAL A 59 -2.64 -4.28 -9.42
CA VAL A 59 -3.76 -4.03 -10.33
C VAL A 59 -3.33 -2.98 -11.36
N PRO A 60 -3.49 -3.24 -12.68
CA PRO A 60 -3.28 -2.22 -13.70
C PRO A 60 -4.04 -0.94 -13.35
N PRO A 61 -3.41 0.25 -13.40
CA PRO A 61 -4.01 1.49 -12.88
C PRO A 61 -5.40 1.81 -13.43
N GLN A 62 -5.63 1.57 -14.73
CA GLN A 62 -6.91 1.77 -15.41
C GLN A 62 -8.02 0.80 -14.97
N LEU A 63 -7.67 -0.34 -14.37
CA LEU A 63 -8.62 -1.37 -13.95
C LEU A 63 -9.02 -1.25 -12.48
N ARG A 64 -8.35 -0.41 -11.69
CA ARG A 64 -8.68 -0.18 -10.27
C ARG A 64 -10.16 0.18 -10.03
N PRO A 65 -10.82 1.06 -10.83
CA PRO A 65 -12.26 1.32 -10.68
C PRO A 65 -13.15 0.09 -10.74
N ALA A 66 -12.77 -0.94 -11.51
CA ALA A 66 -13.57 -2.17 -11.68
C ALA A 66 -13.14 -3.27 -10.70
N VAL A 67 -11.84 -3.36 -10.40
CA VAL A 67 -11.26 -4.42 -9.57
C VAL A 67 -11.45 -4.16 -8.08
N TRP A 68 -11.18 -2.94 -7.61
CA TRP A 68 -11.29 -2.62 -6.18
C TRP A 68 -12.69 -2.86 -5.59
N PRO A 69 -13.81 -2.47 -6.24
CA PRO A 69 -15.15 -2.83 -5.76
C PRO A 69 -15.33 -4.32 -5.55
N THR A 70 -14.87 -5.14 -6.49
CA THR A 70 -14.95 -6.60 -6.43
C THR A 70 -14.11 -7.16 -5.28
N LEU A 71 -12.85 -6.71 -5.13
CA LEU A 71 -11.99 -7.16 -4.03
C LEU A 71 -12.57 -6.77 -2.66
N LEU A 72 -13.09 -5.55 -2.54
CA LEU A 72 -13.71 -5.03 -1.32
C LEU A 72 -15.01 -5.75 -0.96
N LYS A 73 -15.82 -6.15 -1.94
CA LYS A 73 -17.05 -6.94 -1.73
C LYS A 73 -16.79 -8.21 -0.95
N TYR A 74 -15.68 -8.89 -1.24
CA TYR A 74 -15.32 -10.18 -0.67
C TYR A 74 -14.18 -10.10 0.36
N HIS A 75 -13.79 -8.88 0.77
CA HIS A 75 -12.69 -8.71 1.71
C HIS A 75 -13.11 -9.12 3.13
N PRO A 76 -12.33 -9.95 3.86
CA PRO A 76 -12.75 -10.41 5.19
C PRO A 76 -13.02 -9.28 6.20
N MET A 77 -12.21 -8.23 6.17
CA MET A 77 -12.38 -7.04 7.04
C MET A 77 -13.59 -6.17 6.65
N VAL A 78 -14.15 -6.33 5.45
CA VAL A 78 -15.41 -5.68 5.05
C VAL A 78 -16.61 -6.51 5.48
N ILE A 79 -16.51 -7.83 5.36
CA ILE A 79 -17.56 -8.79 5.76
C ILE A 79 -17.73 -8.82 7.29
N SER A 80 -16.63 -8.69 8.02
CA SER A 80 -16.60 -8.61 9.48
C SER A 80 -15.76 -7.42 9.93
N PRO A 81 -16.32 -6.21 9.88
CA PRO A 81 -15.58 -4.99 10.17
C PRO A 81 -15.30 -4.82 11.66
N ASN A 82 -14.07 -4.42 11.96
CA ASN A 82 -13.65 -3.84 13.22
C ASN A 82 -12.61 -2.77 12.90
N ILE A 83 -12.93 -1.52 13.18
CA ILE A 83 -12.04 -0.39 12.87
C ILE A 83 -11.47 0.20 14.14
N MET A 84 -10.25 0.73 14.03
CA MET A 84 -9.54 1.39 15.11
C MET A 84 -10.38 2.53 15.70
N SER A 85 -10.82 2.35 16.94
CA SER A 85 -11.60 3.39 17.60
C SER A 85 -10.72 4.56 18.02
N ASN A 86 -11.17 5.78 17.71
CA ASN A 86 -10.63 7.02 18.28
C ASN A 86 -11.64 7.67 19.25
N THR A 87 -12.73 6.96 19.58
CA THR A 87 -13.68 7.33 20.63
C THR A 87 -13.42 6.56 21.93
N LEU A 88 -12.77 5.39 21.87
CA LEU A 88 -12.38 4.61 23.05
C LEU A 88 -10.91 4.90 23.40
N VAL A 89 -10.66 5.35 24.62
CA VAL A 89 -9.30 5.62 25.11
C VAL A 89 -9.09 4.85 26.41
N PHE A 90 -8.00 4.08 26.47
CA PHE A 90 -7.52 3.49 27.72
C PHE A 90 -6.98 4.60 28.62
N LYS A 91 -7.57 4.75 29.80
CA LYS A 91 -6.95 5.53 30.87
C LYS A 91 -6.25 4.58 31.82
N ASP A 92 -4.92 4.67 31.86
CA ASP A 92 -4.10 4.12 32.93
C ASP A 92 -4.25 5.04 34.15
N ASP A 93 -5.33 4.88 34.92
CA ASP A 93 -5.41 5.39 36.29
C ASP A 93 -4.71 4.37 37.23
N GLU A 94 -4.08 4.82 38.31
CA GLU A 94 -3.10 4.06 39.14
C GLU A 94 -3.50 2.65 39.61
N ASN A 95 -4.76 2.21 39.48
CA ASN A 95 -5.21 0.90 39.95
C ASN A 95 -6.10 0.09 38.99
N GLU A 96 -6.67 0.66 37.91
CA GLU A 96 -7.49 -0.09 36.94
C GLU A 96 -7.43 0.56 35.55
N ALA A 97 -7.10 -0.21 34.52
CA ALA A 97 -7.22 0.23 33.12
C ALA A 97 -8.69 0.15 32.69
N GLU A 98 -9.33 1.29 32.51
CA GLU A 98 -10.73 1.37 32.08
C GLU A 98 -10.82 1.98 30.67
N LEU A 99 -11.55 1.32 29.77
CA LEU A 99 -11.92 1.86 28.48
C LEU A 99 -12.98 2.95 28.66
N ARG A 100 -12.62 4.21 28.40
CA ARG A 100 -13.58 5.32 28.46
C ARG A 100 -14.00 5.76 27.06
N TYR A 101 -15.31 5.92 26.88
CA TYR A 101 -15.91 6.43 25.66
C TYR A 101 -15.95 7.95 25.65
N PHE A 102 -15.35 8.54 24.62
CA PHE A 102 -15.32 9.95 24.29
C PHE A 102 -16.07 10.14 22.97
N PRO A 103 -17.36 10.51 22.97
CA PRO A 103 -18.11 10.79 21.74
C PRO A 103 -17.56 12.02 21.03
N GLU A 104 -17.90 12.18 19.74
CA GLU A 104 -17.65 13.42 18.99
C GLU A 104 -18.34 14.59 19.69
N ASP A 105 -17.53 15.58 20.09
CA ASP A 105 -17.93 16.75 20.86
C ASP A 105 -17.85 18.05 20.05
N ARG A 106 -17.25 17.99 18.85
CA ARG A 106 -17.22 19.09 17.88
C ARG A 106 -18.55 19.24 17.17
N SER A 107 -18.92 20.48 16.80
CA SER A 107 -20.12 20.73 15.99
C SER A 107 -19.97 20.22 14.55
N GLU A 108 -21.07 20.07 13.83
CA GLU A 108 -21.02 19.72 12.41
C GLU A 108 -20.28 20.80 11.60
N GLU A 109 -20.43 22.06 11.99
CA GLU A 109 -19.71 23.20 11.41
C GLU A 109 -18.19 23.09 11.63
N ASP A 110 -17.75 22.77 12.84
CA ASP A 110 -16.32 22.60 13.16
C ASP A 110 -15.70 21.46 12.33
N ILE A 111 -16.40 20.33 12.23
CA ILE A 111 -15.95 19.17 11.44
C ILE A 111 -15.89 19.54 9.95
N SER A 112 -16.90 20.25 9.45
CA SER A 112 -16.96 20.73 8.08
C SER A 112 -15.81 21.70 7.74
N GLU A 113 -15.42 22.56 8.68
CA GLU A 113 -14.25 23.45 8.56
C GLU A 113 -12.93 22.66 8.55
N LEU A 114 -12.80 21.64 9.40
CA LEU A 114 -11.62 20.77 9.40
C LEU A 114 -11.48 20.01 8.07
N MET A 115 -12.57 19.47 7.53
CA MET A 115 -12.58 18.87 6.19
C MET A 115 -12.18 19.87 5.11
N GLU A 116 -12.71 21.10 5.18
CA GLU A 116 -12.39 22.15 4.22
C GLU A 116 -10.90 22.51 4.26
N ASN A 117 -10.31 22.60 5.45
CA ASN A 117 -8.89 22.85 5.65
C ASN A 117 -8.02 21.73 5.04
N ASP A 118 -8.43 20.48 5.17
CA ASP A 118 -7.69 19.35 4.57
C ASP A 118 -7.81 19.32 3.05
N LEU A 119 -8.99 19.60 2.50
CA LEU A 119 -9.18 19.74 1.05
C LEU A 119 -8.39 20.93 0.48
N ASN A 120 -8.35 22.07 1.18
CA ASN A 120 -7.55 23.23 0.79
C ASN A 120 -6.05 22.91 0.68
N LYS A 121 -5.52 22.06 1.57
CA LYS A 121 -4.13 21.59 1.50
C LYS A 121 -3.87 20.78 0.23
N TYR A 122 -4.81 19.90 -0.15
CA TYR A 122 -4.69 19.09 -1.36
C TYR A 122 -4.72 19.95 -2.62
N PHE A 123 -5.75 20.78 -2.78
CA PHE A 123 -5.95 21.64 -3.95
C PHE A 123 -5.06 22.88 -3.95
N GLN A 124 -4.16 23.03 -2.97
CA GLN A 124 -3.26 24.18 -2.81
C GLN A 124 -4.00 25.54 -2.85
N VAL A 125 -5.23 25.56 -2.34
CA VAL A 125 -6.07 26.76 -2.36
C VAL A 125 -5.45 27.80 -1.43
N ARG A 126 -5.05 28.94 -2.00
CA ARG A 126 -4.61 30.11 -1.24
C ARG A 126 -5.80 31.02 -1.00
N ASN A 127 -5.91 31.60 0.20
CA ASN A 127 -7.01 32.49 0.60
C ASN A 127 -7.27 33.67 -0.36
N SER A 128 -6.33 33.99 -1.26
CA SER A 128 -6.41 35.10 -2.21
C SER A 128 -6.98 34.72 -3.58
N VAL A 129 -7.23 33.45 -3.89
CA VAL A 129 -7.64 33.00 -5.23
C VAL A 129 -9.06 32.41 -5.17
N PRO A 130 -10.00 32.89 -6.00
CA PRO A 130 -11.31 32.27 -6.13
C PRO A 130 -11.15 30.79 -6.55
N VAL A 131 -11.77 29.91 -5.78
CA VAL A 131 -11.81 28.47 -6.11
C VAL A 131 -12.74 28.26 -7.29
N SER A 132 -12.33 27.45 -8.28
CA SER A 132 -13.16 27.13 -9.44
C SER A 132 -14.43 26.39 -9.04
N ALA A 133 -15.49 26.50 -9.85
CA ALA A 133 -16.74 25.76 -9.63
C ALA A 133 -16.52 24.24 -9.63
N GLU A 134 -15.62 23.74 -10.49
CA GLU A 134 -15.19 22.33 -10.54
C GLU A 134 -14.64 21.86 -9.18
N ILE A 135 -13.68 22.60 -8.60
CA ILE A 135 -13.09 22.23 -7.30
C ILE A 135 -14.14 22.32 -6.19
N GLN A 136 -15.03 23.30 -6.21
CA GLN A 136 -16.11 23.42 -5.22
C GLN A 136 -17.07 22.22 -5.27
N GLU A 137 -17.45 21.77 -6.47
CA GLU A 137 -18.29 20.59 -6.66
C GLU A 137 -17.61 19.33 -6.11
N ILE A 138 -16.34 19.11 -6.47
CA ILE A 138 -15.53 17.97 -5.99
C ILE A 138 -15.42 17.97 -4.48
N LYS A 139 -15.11 19.13 -3.87
CA LYS A 139 -15.06 19.27 -2.41
C LYS A 139 -16.38 18.90 -1.76
N SER A 140 -17.50 19.35 -2.33
CA SER A 140 -18.83 19.02 -1.83
C SER A 140 -19.10 17.51 -1.87
N LEU A 141 -18.75 16.84 -2.98
CA LEU A 141 -18.92 15.39 -3.13
C LEU A 141 -18.06 14.61 -2.13
N LEU A 142 -16.79 14.99 -1.97
CA LEU A 142 -15.88 14.35 -1.02
C LEU A 142 -16.35 14.54 0.43
N LYS A 143 -16.80 15.75 0.80
CA LYS A 143 -17.34 16.02 2.14
C LYS A 143 -18.59 15.19 2.41
N GLU A 144 -19.53 15.14 1.47
CA GLU A 144 -20.73 14.32 1.63
C GLU A 144 -20.38 12.83 1.78
N CYS A 145 -19.41 12.32 1.00
CA CYS A 145 -18.93 10.95 1.12
C CYS A 145 -18.39 10.65 2.53
N VAL A 146 -17.53 11.52 3.09
CA VAL A 146 -17.01 11.34 4.46
C VAL A 146 -18.12 11.48 5.49
N TRP A 147 -19.08 12.40 5.30
CA TRP A 147 -20.23 12.54 6.18
C TRP A 147 -21.13 11.29 6.18
N GLN A 148 -21.36 10.65 5.03
CA GLN A 148 -22.11 9.40 4.98
C GLN A 148 -21.43 8.30 5.78
N PHE A 149 -20.10 8.18 5.70
CA PHE A 149 -19.33 7.26 6.53
C PHE A 149 -19.49 7.59 8.02
N LEU A 150 -19.26 8.85 8.41
CA LEU A 150 -19.37 9.26 9.82
C LEU A 150 -20.78 9.07 10.37
N ARG A 151 -21.85 9.34 9.61
CA ARG A 151 -23.24 9.09 10.04
C ARG A 151 -23.47 7.63 10.42
N LYS A 152 -22.76 6.69 9.78
CA LYS A 152 -22.86 5.26 10.06
C LYS A 152 -21.92 4.80 11.17
N TRP A 153 -20.70 5.36 11.23
CA TRP A 153 -19.60 4.87 12.08
C TRP A 153 -19.21 5.82 13.24
N ASN A 154 -19.92 6.93 13.46
CA ASN A 154 -19.57 7.96 14.47
C ASN A 154 -19.45 7.45 15.90
N LYS A 155 -20.13 6.35 16.25
CA LYS A 155 -20.03 5.74 17.58
C LYS A 155 -18.63 5.22 17.88
N ILE A 156 -17.87 4.84 16.86
CA ILE A 156 -16.52 4.29 17.03
C ILE A 156 -15.43 5.14 16.37
N CYS A 157 -15.79 5.98 15.40
CA CYS A 157 -14.86 6.81 14.64
C CYS A 157 -15.33 8.28 14.55
N LYS A 158 -14.63 9.17 15.24
CA LYS A 158 -14.67 10.63 15.07
C LYS A 158 -14.00 11.06 13.78
N TYR A 159 -14.31 12.28 13.33
CA TYR A 159 -13.57 12.86 12.21
C TYR A 159 -12.07 12.98 12.53
N GLU A 160 -11.26 12.47 11.63
CA GLU A 160 -9.83 12.71 11.59
C GLU A 160 -9.39 12.94 10.14
N SER A 161 -8.28 13.67 9.97
CA SER A 161 -7.79 14.10 8.66
C SER A 161 -7.59 12.93 7.69
N GLY A 162 -7.17 11.76 8.20
CA GLY A 162 -7.02 10.53 7.43
C GLY A 162 -8.22 10.18 6.55
N LEU A 163 -9.45 10.43 7.01
CA LEU A 163 -10.67 10.13 6.26
C LEU A 163 -10.75 10.89 4.93
N ILE A 164 -10.49 12.20 4.96
CA ILE A 164 -10.48 13.03 3.74
C ILE A 164 -9.33 12.62 2.82
N TRP A 165 -8.14 12.32 3.36
CA TRP A 165 -6.99 11.90 2.55
C TRP A 165 -7.19 10.52 1.91
N ILE A 166 -7.92 9.60 2.55
CA ILE A 166 -8.33 8.34 1.92
C ILE A 166 -9.32 8.61 0.79
N ALA A 167 -10.32 9.48 1.00
CA ALA A 167 -11.28 9.84 -0.03
C ALA A 167 -10.59 10.48 -1.26
N LEU A 168 -9.65 11.40 -1.03
CA LEU A 168 -8.81 11.98 -2.09
C LEU A 168 -7.98 10.89 -2.80
N GLY A 169 -7.34 10.01 -2.04
CA GLY A 169 -6.52 8.94 -2.60
C GLY A 169 -7.31 7.93 -3.42
N LEU A 170 -8.58 7.68 -3.07
CA LEU A 170 -9.52 6.89 -3.85
C LEU A 170 -9.99 7.64 -5.09
N ALA A 171 -10.30 8.93 -4.99
CA ALA A 171 -10.73 9.76 -6.12
C ALA A 171 -9.65 9.98 -7.19
N GLU A 172 -8.38 9.69 -6.89
CA GLU A 172 -7.29 9.63 -7.88
C GLU A 172 -7.33 8.37 -8.76
N TRP A 173 -8.17 7.38 -8.42
CA TRP A 173 -8.30 6.12 -9.14
C TRP A 173 -9.74 5.78 -9.51
N CYS A 174 -10.72 6.15 -8.69
CA CYS A 174 -12.13 5.86 -8.89
C CYS A 174 -12.90 7.16 -9.18
N PRO A 175 -13.69 7.22 -10.28
CA PRO A 175 -14.54 8.36 -10.59
C PRO A 175 -15.53 8.67 -9.46
N LEU A 176 -15.73 9.96 -9.16
CA LEU A 176 -16.70 10.41 -8.14
C LEU A 176 -18.15 10.22 -8.57
N LYS A 177 -18.40 10.15 -9.88
CA LYS A 177 -19.72 9.94 -10.49
C LYS A 177 -19.71 8.62 -11.26
N ASN A 178 -20.80 7.87 -11.15
CA ASN A 178 -20.93 6.59 -11.87
C ASN A 178 -20.90 6.82 -13.38
N ASN A 179 -20.28 5.89 -14.11
CA ASN A 179 -20.17 5.89 -15.58
C ASN A 179 -19.40 7.06 -16.19
N ASP A 180 -18.51 7.68 -15.41
CA ASP A 180 -17.50 8.64 -15.88
C ASP A 180 -16.11 7.98 -15.78
N ASP A 181 -15.09 8.54 -16.41
CA ASP A 181 -13.68 8.16 -16.28
C ASP A 181 -12.80 9.29 -15.73
N LEU A 182 -13.41 10.43 -15.37
CA LEU A 182 -12.74 11.56 -14.73
C LEU A 182 -12.33 11.23 -13.29
N VAL A 183 -11.03 11.26 -13.04
CA VAL A 183 -10.39 11.06 -11.73
C VAL A 183 -9.53 12.27 -11.36
N LEU A 184 -9.19 12.42 -10.08
CA LEU A 184 -8.25 13.45 -9.63
C LEU A 184 -6.85 13.18 -10.18
N ALA A 185 -6.20 14.22 -10.69
CA ALA A 185 -4.88 14.09 -11.30
C ALA A 185 -3.76 13.76 -10.28
N GLY A 186 -3.96 14.03 -8.99
CA GLY A 186 -2.92 13.99 -7.97
C GLY A 186 -2.29 15.37 -7.69
N ARG A 187 -1.66 15.52 -6.52
CA ARG A 187 -1.19 16.83 -5.99
C ARG A 187 -0.25 17.62 -6.88
N LYS A 188 0.53 16.96 -7.74
CA LYS A 188 1.58 17.59 -8.54
C LYS A 188 1.08 18.15 -9.87
N HIS A 189 -0.17 17.89 -10.25
CA HIS A 189 -0.68 18.22 -11.59
C HIS A 189 -1.66 19.40 -11.63
N HIS A 190 -1.85 20.12 -10.52
CA HIS A 190 -2.75 21.30 -10.46
C HIS A 190 -2.25 22.53 -11.23
N HIS A 191 -1.13 22.43 -11.96
CA HIS A 191 -0.68 23.46 -12.89
C HIS A 191 -1.42 23.43 -14.24
N HIS A 192 -2.19 22.37 -14.50
CA HIS A 192 -3.11 22.32 -15.64
C HIS A 192 -4.48 22.88 -15.25
N ASN A 193 -5.20 23.47 -16.21
CA ASN A 193 -6.46 24.20 -15.99
C ASN A 193 -7.60 23.41 -15.32
N SER A 194 -7.45 22.10 -15.12
CA SER A 194 -8.40 21.24 -14.41
C SER A 194 -7.66 20.35 -13.40
N CYS A 195 -8.33 20.06 -12.30
CA CYS A 195 -7.83 19.09 -11.31
C CYS A 195 -8.21 17.65 -11.64
N LEU A 196 -9.03 17.46 -12.69
CA LEU A 196 -9.49 16.17 -13.20
C LEU A 196 -8.71 15.77 -14.45
N ARG A 197 -8.61 14.46 -14.67
CA ARG A 197 -8.06 13.84 -15.88
C ARG A 197 -8.87 12.60 -16.25
N HIS A 198 -8.94 12.31 -17.54
CA HIS A 198 -9.49 11.06 -18.03
C HIS A 198 -8.53 9.91 -17.70
N LEU A 199 -8.99 8.94 -16.90
CA LEU A 199 -8.17 7.81 -16.46
C LEU A 199 -7.61 7.02 -17.65
N TYR A 200 -8.43 6.81 -18.68
CA TYR A 200 -8.07 6.02 -19.85
C TYR A 200 -7.22 6.79 -20.88
N GLU A 201 -7.17 8.12 -20.81
CA GLU A 201 -6.17 8.90 -21.56
C GLU A 201 -4.79 8.80 -20.90
N GLU A 202 -4.75 8.76 -19.56
CA GLU A 202 -3.50 8.62 -18.83
C GLU A 202 -2.96 7.17 -18.88
N TYR A 203 -3.83 6.17 -18.70
CA TYR A 203 -3.49 4.75 -18.76
C TYR A 203 -4.36 4.06 -19.81
N PRO A 204 -3.87 3.94 -21.05
CA PRO A 204 -4.69 3.48 -22.16
C PRO A 204 -5.19 2.05 -21.98
N ILE A 205 -6.39 1.79 -22.49
CA ILE A 205 -7.00 0.48 -22.63
C ILE A 205 -7.72 0.43 -23.99
N PRO A 206 -7.54 -0.62 -24.81
CA PRO A 206 -8.24 -0.76 -26.08
C PRO A 206 -9.75 -0.80 -25.87
N ASP A 207 -10.51 -0.17 -26.77
CA ASP A 207 -11.96 -0.10 -26.68
C ASP A 207 -12.61 -1.50 -26.59
N GLU A 208 -12.03 -2.51 -27.26
CA GLU A 208 -12.54 -3.88 -27.21
C GLU A 208 -12.47 -4.47 -25.81
N LEU A 209 -11.44 -4.12 -25.03
CA LEU A 209 -11.25 -4.55 -23.65
C LEU A 209 -12.08 -3.70 -22.68
N LEU A 210 -12.17 -2.38 -22.93
CA LEU A 210 -12.99 -1.48 -22.13
C LEU A 210 -14.47 -1.90 -22.14
N ASN A 211 -14.99 -2.29 -23.31
CA ASN A 211 -16.37 -2.77 -23.48
C ASN A 211 -16.65 -4.14 -22.84
N GLN A 212 -15.62 -4.86 -22.37
CA GLN A 212 -15.76 -6.13 -21.66
C GLN A 212 -15.76 -5.97 -20.14
N LEU A 213 -15.56 -4.76 -19.62
CA LEU A 213 -15.60 -4.53 -18.18
C LEU A 213 -17.04 -4.65 -17.65
N PRO A 214 -17.24 -5.31 -16.50
CA PRO A 214 -18.55 -5.33 -15.86
C PRO A 214 -18.90 -3.96 -15.30
N ASP A 215 -20.20 -3.66 -15.23
CA ASP A 215 -20.69 -2.48 -14.52
C ASP A 215 -20.29 -2.54 -13.04
N THR A 216 -19.87 -1.40 -12.49
CA THR A 216 -19.54 -1.30 -11.07
C THR A 216 -20.80 -1.46 -10.21
N GLU A 217 -20.78 -2.42 -9.28
CA GLU A 217 -21.88 -2.66 -8.33
C GLU A 217 -21.99 -1.57 -7.25
N PHE A 218 -20.93 -0.79 -7.03
CA PHE A 218 -20.84 0.19 -5.96
C PHE A 218 -20.60 1.59 -6.51
N ASP A 219 -21.26 2.57 -5.89
CA ASP A 219 -20.90 3.98 -6.09
C ASP A 219 -19.64 4.34 -5.30
N PHE A 220 -19.12 5.55 -5.54
CA PHE A 220 -17.91 6.05 -4.87
C PHE A 220 -18.00 5.97 -3.35
N ALA A 221 -19.15 6.32 -2.75
CA ALA A 221 -19.33 6.32 -1.30
C ALA A 221 -19.30 4.91 -0.71
N ALA A 222 -19.91 3.95 -1.40
CA ALA A 222 -19.89 2.53 -1.02
C ALA A 222 -18.50 1.89 -1.16
N ILE A 223 -17.71 2.30 -2.15
CA ILE A 223 -16.30 1.89 -2.29
C ILE A 223 -15.47 2.52 -1.17
N TYR A 224 -15.62 3.82 -0.95
CA TYR A 224 -14.92 4.56 0.11
C TYR A 224 -15.17 3.95 1.49
N GLU A 225 -16.43 3.68 1.84
CA GLU A 225 -16.75 3.06 3.11
C GLU A 225 -15.96 1.75 3.30
N ARG A 226 -16.04 0.84 2.31
CA ARG A 226 -15.39 -0.47 2.40
C ARG A 226 -13.88 -0.34 2.45
N LEU A 227 -13.29 0.58 1.69
CA LEU A 227 -11.87 0.86 1.73
C LEU A 227 -11.45 1.30 3.13
N VAL A 228 -12.18 2.23 3.77
CA VAL A 228 -11.88 2.66 5.14
C VAL A 228 -11.96 1.49 6.13
N LEU A 229 -12.91 0.56 5.96
CA LEU A 229 -13.00 -0.64 6.82
C LEU A 229 -11.76 -1.54 6.72
N VAL A 230 -11.09 -1.57 5.56
CA VAL A 230 -9.82 -2.29 5.39
C VAL A 230 -8.67 -1.47 5.97
N LEU A 231 -8.50 -0.21 5.54
CA LEU A 231 -7.34 0.60 5.91
C LEU A 231 -7.27 0.97 7.39
N PHE A 232 -8.43 1.12 8.05
CA PHE A 232 -8.52 1.43 9.48
C PHE A 232 -8.81 0.18 10.31
N HIS A 233 -8.67 -1.03 9.74
CA HIS A 233 -8.89 -2.26 10.50
C HIS A 233 -7.99 -2.28 11.74
N ALA A 234 -8.55 -2.80 12.84
CA ALA A 234 -7.81 -3.09 14.05
C ALA A 234 -8.27 -4.44 14.63
N PRO A 235 -7.39 -5.18 15.31
CA PRO A 235 -7.80 -6.32 16.12
C PRO A 235 -8.74 -5.88 17.25
N ALA A 236 -9.37 -6.84 17.93
CA ALA A 236 -10.16 -6.55 19.12
C ALA A 236 -9.28 -5.87 20.18
N LEU A 237 -9.84 -4.90 20.92
CA LEU A 237 -9.11 -4.33 22.05
C LEU A 237 -9.09 -5.37 23.17
N ASP A 238 -7.91 -5.87 23.53
CA ASP A 238 -7.76 -6.69 24.73
C ASP A 238 -8.16 -5.87 25.96
N GLU A 239 -9.04 -6.43 26.81
CA GLU A 239 -9.47 -5.79 28.06
C GLU A 239 -8.29 -5.51 29.01
N LYS A 240 -7.19 -6.24 28.82
CA LYS A 240 -5.92 -6.04 29.52
C LYS A 240 -4.81 -6.01 28.46
N PRO A 241 -4.38 -4.83 28.00
CA PRO A 241 -3.23 -4.75 27.11
C PRO A 241 -2.02 -5.30 27.87
N ASP A 242 -1.60 -6.51 27.53
CA ASP A 242 -0.41 -7.08 28.15
C ASP A 242 0.79 -6.28 27.64
N LYS A 243 1.47 -5.57 28.55
CA LYS A 243 2.47 -4.56 28.17
C LYS A 243 3.71 -5.16 27.50
N SER A 244 3.88 -6.48 27.51
CA SER A 244 5.03 -7.19 26.96
C SER A 244 4.82 -7.76 25.56
N ASN A 245 3.58 -7.90 25.08
CA ASN A 245 3.32 -8.66 23.86
C ASN A 245 3.02 -7.73 22.68
N TYR A 246 3.97 -7.64 21.75
CA TYR A 246 3.69 -7.13 20.41
C TYR A 246 3.02 -8.24 19.60
N HIS A 247 1.93 -7.92 18.91
CA HIS A 247 1.28 -8.85 18.00
C HIS A 247 1.97 -8.76 16.64
N LEU A 248 2.83 -9.73 16.39
CA LEU A 248 3.53 -9.92 15.14
C LEU A 248 2.60 -10.36 13.99
N LEU A 249 1.90 -11.49 14.15
CA LEU A 249 1.15 -12.12 13.06
C LEU A 249 -0.25 -11.51 12.96
N LYS A 250 -0.91 -11.23 14.09
CA LYS A 250 -2.29 -10.70 14.11
C LYS A 250 -2.38 -9.21 13.80
N SER A 251 -1.26 -8.49 13.81
CA SER A 251 -1.19 -7.04 13.97
C SER A 251 -1.75 -6.57 15.31
N GLY A 252 -1.27 -5.42 15.79
CA GLY A 252 -1.71 -4.80 17.04
C GLY A 252 -2.47 -3.50 16.81
N ASN A 253 -2.75 -2.77 17.89
CA ASN A 253 -3.20 -1.38 17.81
C ASN A 253 -2.10 -0.47 17.22
N LEU A 254 -2.42 0.79 16.90
CA LEU A 254 -1.46 1.72 16.28
C LEU A 254 -0.16 1.89 17.09
N ASN A 255 -0.25 1.89 18.42
CA ASN A 255 0.94 2.03 19.26
C ASN A 255 1.82 0.77 19.18
N GLN A 256 1.22 -0.42 19.24
CA GLN A 256 1.93 -1.69 19.06
C GLN A 256 2.54 -1.80 17.66
N GLN A 257 1.82 -1.41 16.60
CA GLN A 257 2.34 -1.38 15.23
C GLN A 257 3.52 -0.39 15.10
N SER A 258 3.44 0.77 15.74
CA SER A 258 4.54 1.75 15.74
C SER A 258 5.77 1.23 16.48
N GLN A 259 5.58 0.58 17.62
CA GLN A 259 6.67 -0.07 18.38
C GLN A 259 7.30 -1.21 17.57
N LEU A 260 6.48 -2.05 16.94
CA LEU A 260 6.94 -3.14 16.09
C LEU A 260 7.71 -2.61 14.88
N PHE A 261 7.23 -1.56 14.22
CA PHE A 261 7.95 -0.90 13.12
C PHE A 261 9.36 -0.49 13.55
N PHE A 262 9.51 0.21 14.67
CA PHE A 262 10.83 0.63 15.14
C PHE A 262 11.70 -0.54 15.57
N LYS A 263 11.13 -1.60 16.17
CA LYS A 263 11.86 -2.82 16.51
C LYS A 263 12.41 -3.51 15.25
N VAL A 264 11.56 -3.70 14.24
CA VAL A 264 11.95 -4.27 12.94
C VAL A 264 13.04 -3.41 12.30
N PHE A 265 12.84 -2.10 12.25
CA PHE A 265 13.78 -1.19 11.62
C PHE A 265 15.16 -1.20 12.30
N ALA A 266 15.19 -1.12 13.63
CA ALA A 266 16.43 -1.13 14.41
C ALA A 266 17.21 -2.45 14.25
N LYS A 267 16.51 -3.59 14.18
CA LYS A 267 17.15 -4.91 14.07
C LYS A 267 17.63 -5.23 12.66
N THR A 268 16.82 -4.92 11.65
CA THR A 268 17.10 -5.31 10.27
C THR A 268 18.02 -4.34 9.55
N LEU A 269 17.98 -3.05 9.89
CA LEU A 269 18.76 -1.99 9.26
C LEU A 269 19.43 -1.08 10.32
N PRO A 270 20.25 -1.63 11.24
CA PRO A 270 20.86 -0.84 12.31
C PRO A 270 21.71 0.32 11.78
N GLU A 271 22.39 0.11 10.66
CA GLU A 271 23.26 1.10 10.02
C GLU A 271 22.51 2.32 9.48
N LEU A 272 21.22 2.17 9.18
CA LEU A 272 20.34 3.28 8.78
C LEU A 272 19.55 3.83 9.97
N TYR A 273 19.09 2.95 10.86
CA TYR A 273 18.30 3.32 12.03
C TYR A 273 19.06 4.26 12.98
N GLN A 274 20.32 3.94 13.27
CA GLN A 274 21.11 4.69 14.25
C GLN A 274 21.37 6.14 13.78
N PRO A 275 21.88 6.40 12.55
CA PRO A 275 22.06 7.77 12.07
C PRO A 275 20.76 8.58 12.03
N ILE A 276 19.65 8.02 11.56
CA ILE A 276 18.36 8.72 11.50
C ILE A 276 17.84 9.04 12.92
N THR A 277 18.10 8.17 13.88
CA THR A 277 17.78 8.41 15.30
C THR A 277 18.64 9.51 15.89
N ASP A 278 19.93 9.54 15.56
CA ASP A 278 20.91 10.52 16.03
C ASP A 278 20.61 11.93 15.47
N GLU A 279 20.12 12.04 14.24
CA GLU A 279 19.60 13.27 13.64
C GLU A 279 18.30 13.77 14.32
N GLY A 280 17.73 13.02 15.27
CA GLY A 280 16.54 13.41 16.00
C GLY A 280 15.22 13.31 15.22
N ALA A 281 15.28 12.89 13.95
CA ALA A 281 14.11 12.79 13.07
C ALA A 281 13.05 11.78 13.58
N LEU A 282 13.45 10.79 14.40
CA LEU A 282 12.55 9.79 15.00
C LEU A 282 12.03 10.15 16.40
N GLN A 283 12.57 11.20 17.07
CA GLN A 283 12.25 11.49 18.47
C GLN A 283 11.04 12.45 18.64
N GLY A 284 10.05 12.04 19.46
CA GLY A 284 9.33 12.93 20.40
C GLY A 284 8.11 13.78 19.93
N SER A 285 6.91 13.19 20.10
CA SER A 285 5.55 13.74 20.34
C SER A 285 4.84 14.71 19.37
N LYS A 286 5.53 15.59 18.62
CA LYS A 286 4.87 16.42 17.58
C LYS A 286 5.38 16.13 16.16
N LYS A 287 6.57 15.55 16.03
CA LYS A 287 7.23 15.30 14.73
C LYS A 287 6.91 13.93 14.11
N ALA A 288 6.56 12.92 14.92
CA ALA A 288 6.20 11.60 14.43
C ALA A 288 4.80 11.49 13.77
N THR A 289 4.22 12.61 13.33
CA THR A 289 2.95 12.62 12.59
C THR A 289 3.02 11.86 11.28
N TRP A 290 4.22 11.64 10.74
CA TRP A 290 4.43 10.82 9.56
C TRP A 290 4.03 9.35 9.79
N LEU A 291 4.29 8.77 10.97
CA LEU A 291 3.89 7.39 11.30
C LEU A 291 2.38 7.20 11.23
N TYR A 292 1.61 8.20 11.64
CA TYR A 292 0.14 8.18 11.47
C TYR A 292 -0.24 7.99 10.00
N TRP A 293 0.43 8.73 9.09
CA TRP A 293 0.15 8.64 7.66
C TRP A 293 0.63 7.34 7.03
N TRP A 294 1.76 6.80 7.50
CA TRP A 294 2.30 5.53 7.03
C TRP A 294 1.45 4.37 7.56
N ILE A 295 1.35 4.21 8.87
CA ILE A 295 0.75 3.04 9.50
C ILE A 295 -0.78 3.13 9.49
N LYS A 296 -1.36 4.10 10.21
CA LYS A 296 -2.83 4.16 10.36
C LYS A 296 -3.54 4.46 9.04
N CYS A 297 -2.98 5.36 8.22
CA CYS A 297 -3.61 5.74 6.97
C CYS A 297 -3.02 5.01 5.74
N CYS A 298 -2.24 3.95 5.94
CA CYS A 298 -1.74 3.10 4.87
C CYS A 298 -1.09 3.89 3.71
N GLY A 299 -0.26 4.87 4.05
CA GLY A 299 0.47 5.71 3.11
C GLY A 299 -0.37 6.77 2.38
N CYS A 300 -1.64 7.00 2.77
CA CYS A 300 -2.59 7.76 1.95
C CYS A 300 -2.11 9.17 1.55
N ARG A 301 -1.38 9.81 2.48
CA ARG A 301 -0.85 11.15 2.30
C ARG A 301 0.62 11.18 1.88
N VAL A 302 1.43 10.18 2.24
CA VAL A 302 2.89 10.27 2.11
C VAL A 302 3.41 9.66 0.82
N LEU A 303 2.70 8.67 0.26
CA LEU A 303 3.11 7.97 -0.95
C LEU A 303 2.57 8.66 -2.20
N HIS A 304 3.34 8.56 -3.29
CA HIS A 304 2.84 8.90 -4.61
C HIS A 304 1.61 8.05 -4.96
N ARG A 305 0.73 8.56 -5.82
CA ARG A 305 -0.55 7.90 -6.13
C ARG A 305 -0.38 6.47 -6.64
N GLN A 306 0.66 6.22 -7.42
CA GLN A 306 0.99 4.89 -7.95
C GLN A 306 1.43 3.92 -6.88
N ASP A 307 2.44 4.31 -6.08
CA ASP A 307 2.93 3.47 -4.98
C ASP A 307 1.82 3.21 -3.96
N ARG A 308 1.02 4.23 -3.63
CA ARG A 308 -0.16 4.08 -2.78
C ARG A 308 -1.18 3.11 -3.36
N GLY A 309 -1.48 3.23 -4.66
CA GLY A 309 -2.36 2.31 -5.36
C GLY A 309 -1.87 0.87 -5.25
N ARG A 310 -0.57 0.64 -5.47
CA ARG A 310 0.04 -0.68 -5.35
C ARG A 310 0.04 -1.23 -3.91
N VAL A 311 0.29 -0.39 -2.91
CA VAL A 311 0.13 -0.76 -1.49
C VAL A 311 -1.31 -1.18 -1.21
N TRP A 312 -2.30 -0.43 -1.71
CA TRP A 312 -3.70 -0.78 -1.52
C TRP A 312 -4.05 -2.07 -2.29
N ASP A 313 -3.48 -2.31 -3.46
CA ASP A 313 -3.67 -3.58 -4.19
C ASP A 313 -3.23 -4.79 -3.32
N VAL A 314 -2.11 -4.70 -2.59
CA VAL A 314 -1.66 -5.71 -1.61
C VAL A 314 -2.69 -5.92 -0.50
N LEU A 315 -3.15 -4.82 0.11
CA LEU A 315 -4.11 -4.85 1.22
C LEU A 315 -5.44 -5.48 0.78
N LEU A 316 -5.97 -5.06 -0.37
CA LEU A 316 -7.24 -5.55 -0.90
C LEU A 316 -7.17 -7.00 -1.40
N GLY A 317 -5.99 -7.43 -1.83
CA GLY A 317 -5.69 -8.81 -2.22
C GLY A 317 -5.44 -9.76 -1.05
N TRP A 318 -5.35 -9.28 0.20
CA TRP A 318 -5.02 -10.11 1.36
C TRP A 318 -6.06 -11.19 1.64
N ARG A 319 -5.60 -12.44 1.74
CA ARG A 319 -6.45 -13.62 1.95
C ARG A 319 -5.68 -14.66 2.77
N PRO A 320 -5.98 -14.83 4.08
CA PRO A 320 -5.41 -15.91 4.87
C PRO A 320 -6.18 -17.21 4.60
N ARG A 321 -5.68 -18.32 5.14
CA ARG A 321 -6.41 -19.59 5.11
C ARG A 321 -7.79 -19.44 5.76
N PRO A 322 -8.84 -20.06 5.18
CA PRO A 322 -10.20 -20.01 5.73
C PRO A 322 -10.25 -20.43 7.20
N GLU A 323 -9.47 -21.44 7.58
CA GLU A 323 -9.42 -21.98 8.94
C GLU A 323 -8.71 -21.05 9.92
N SER A 324 -7.82 -20.20 9.42
CA SER A 324 -7.04 -19.25 10.21
C SER A 324 -7.66 -17.86 10.26
N ILE A 325 -8.76 -17.61 9.57
CA ILE A 325 -9.37 -16.27 9.51
C ILE A 325 -9.72 -15.72 10.90
N ASN A 326 -10.22 -16.58 11.80
CA ASN A 326 -10.61 -16.18 13.14
C ASN A 326 -9.39 -15.91 14.04
N TYR A 327 -8.21 -16.43 13.69
CA TYR A 327 -6.97 -16.05 14.37
C TYR A 327 -6.64 -14.58 14.15
N TYR A 328 -6.82 -14.07 12.93
CA TYR A 328 -6.54 -12.68 12.58
C TYR A 328 -7.66 -11.72 12.97
N LEU A 329 -8.91 -12.18 12.92
CA LEU A 329 -10.04 -11.33 13.24
C LEU A 329 -10.35 -11.35 14.73
N GLU A 330 -10.20 -12.43 15.48
CA GLU A 330 -10.44 -12.59 16.94
C GLU A 330 -11.86 -12.26 17.46
N TYR A 331 -12.55 -11.28 16.89
CA TYR A 331 -13.89 -10.82 17.27
C TYR A 331 -15.01 -11.52 16.48
N ASN A 332 -14.68 -12.49 15.64
CA ASN A 332 -15.65 -13.15 14.78
C ASN A 332 -15.66 -14.67 14.95
N HIS A 333 -16.86 -15.25 14.90
CA HIS A 333 -17.09 -16.69 14.91
C HIS A 333 -17.84 -17.17 13.65
N LYS A 334 -17.99 -16.30 12.64
CA LYS A 334 -18.58 -16.68 11.35
C LYS A 334 -17.61 -17.56 10.57
N SER A 335 -18.16 -18.53 9.83
CA SER A 335 -17.39 -19.23 8.80
C SER A 335 -17.23 -18.33 7.57
N PHE A 336 -16.04 -18.34 6.99
CA PHE A 336 -15.73 -17.68 5.73
C PHE A 336 -15.53 -18.67 4.58
N GLU A 337 -15.72 -19.98 4.80
CA GLU A 337 -15.46 -21.01 3.77
C GLU A 337 -16.19 -20.72 2.45
N SER A 338 -17.39 -20.13 2.50
CA SER A 338 -18.16 -19.79 1.29
C SER A 338 -17.55 -18.70 0.40
N ILE A 339 -16.62 -17.90 0.93
CA ILE A 339 -15.89 -16.87 0.15
C ILE A 339 -14.51 -17.34 -0.30
N TYR A 340 -14.09 -18.56 0.05
CA TYR A 340 -12.82 -19.13 -0.37
C TYR A 340 -13.11 -20.34 -1.28
N PRO A 341 -13.00 -20.20 -2.61
CA PRO A 341 -13.10 -21.34 -3.48
C PRO A 341 -11.95 -22.32 -3.19
N PRO A 342 -12.18 -23.63 -3.31
CA PRO A 342 -11.17 -24.64 -2.99
C PRO A 342 -10.01 -24.68 -4.00
N GLU A 343 -10.21 -24.17 -5.22
CA GLU A 343 -9.25 -24.28 -6.33
C GLU A 343 -9.05 -22.95 -7.03
N LEU A 344 -7.80 -22.64 -7.40
CA LEU A 344 -7.46 -21.51 -8.26
C LEU A 344 -7.80 -21.80 -9.73
N LYS A 345 -8.38 -20.82 -10.43
CA LYS A 345 -8.61 -20.90 -11.88
C LYS A 345 -7.57 -20.11 -12.68
N LEU A 346 -6.31 -20.21 -12.26
CA LEU A 346 -5.17 -19.66 -13.00
C LEU A 346 -4.47 -20.77 -13.80
N SER A 347 -3.95 -20.44 -14.98
CA SER A 347 -3.05 -21.37 -15.67
C SER A 347 -1.75 -21.47 -14.88
N SER A 348 -1.12 -22.64 -14.88
CA SER A 348 0.15 -22.86 -14.18
C SER A 348 1.23 -21.87 -14.63
N GLU A 349 1.26 -21.50 -15.92
CA GLU A 349 2.18 -20.48 -16.44
C GLU A 349 1.99 -19.11 -15.77
N ILE A 350 0.76 -18.63 -15.66
CA ILE A 350 0.45 -17.36 -14.99
C ILE A 350 0.77 -17.47 -13.49
N PHE A 351 0.38 -18.59 -12.87
CA PHE A 351 0.64 -18.85 -11.45
C PHE A 351 2.13 -18.76 -11.11
N HIS A 352 3.01 -19.43 -11.86
CA HIS A 352 4.46 -19.36 -11.62
C HIS A 352 5.07 -17.98 -11.95
N LYS A 353 4.41 -17.18 -12.79
CA LYS A 353 4.84 -15.82 -13.13
C LYS A 353 4.53 -14.83 -12.00
N ILE A 354 3.42 -15.01 -11.29
CA ILE A 354 3.00 -14.14 -10.17
C ILE A 354 3.48 -14.63 -8.80
N CYS A 355 3.59 -15.94 -8.58
CA CYS A 355 4.04 -16.53 -7.30
C CYS A 355 5.42 -17.16 -7.49
N LYS A 356 6.48 -16.40 -7.24
CA LYS A 356 7.85 -16.93 -7.32
C LYS A 356 8.00 -18.04 -6.27
N CYS A 357 8.40 -19.23 -6.70
CA CYS A 357 8.51 -20.42 -5.86
C CYS A 357 7.18 -20.91 -5.25
N GLU A 358 6.03 -20.63 -5.89
CA GLU A 358 4.70 -21.13 -5.47
C GLU A 358 4.25 -20.65 -4.08
N HIS A 359 4.83 -19.54 -3.62
CA HIS A 359 4.56 -18.98 -2.30
C HIS A 359 4.19 -17.50 -2.40
N ASP A 360 3.50 -17.01 -1.37
CA ASP A 360 3.27 -15.59 -1.12
C ASP A 360 4.61 -14.91 -0.78
N GLU A 361 4.81 -13.64 -1.13
CA GLU A 361 6.06 -12.93 -0.85
C GLU A 361 6.42 -12.88 0.65
N PHE A 362 5.43 -12.95 1.56
CA PHE A 362 5.62 -13.01 3.02
C PHE A 362 5.64 -14.44 3.58
N TRP A 363 5.95 -15.44 2.75
CA TRP A 363 6.11 -16.81 3.19
C TRP A 363 7.21 -16.96 4.25
N PHE A 364 7.03 -17.98 5.10
CA PHE A 364 8.01 -18.38 6.11
C PHE A 364 8.00 -19.91 6.27
N PRO A 365 9.17 -20.57 6.35
CA PRO A 365 9.27 -22.02 6.58
C PRO A 365 8.47 -22.47 7.80
N ASP A 366 7.87 -23.66 7.74
CA ASP A 366 7.01 -24.29 8.76
C ASP A 366 5.72 -23.55 9.10
N LEU A 367 5.69 -22.21 9.09
CA LEU A 367 4.50 -21.40 9.37
C LEU A 367 3.38 -21.73 8.38
N MET A 368 3.72 -21.97 7.11
CA MET A 368 2.77 -22.43 6.08
C MET A 368 2.09 -23.75 6.42
N SER A 369 2.63 -24.57 7.31
CA SER A 369 2.02 -25.85 7.73
C SER A 369 1.21 -25.71 9.03
N LEU A 370 1.34 -24.58 9.73
CA LEU A 370 0.61 -24.31 10.96
C LEU A 370 -0.84 -23.89 10.65
N ARG A 371 -1.77 -24.43 11.43
CA ARG A 371 -3.18 -24.02 11.39
C ARG A 371 -3.39 -23.02 12.52
N LEU A 372 -3.18 -21.74 12.24
CA LEU A 372 -3.31 -20.66 13.23
C LEU A 372 -4.76 -20.62 13.75
N GLY A 373 -4.91 -20.42 15.06
CA GLY A 373 -6.21 -20.46 15.76
C GLY A 373 -6.70 -21.88 16.10
N GLN A 374 -5.90 -22.91 15.81
CA GLN A 374 -6.21 -24.31 16.13
C GLN A 374 -5.08 -24.93 16.97
N ASN A 375 -5.37 -26.05 17.64
CA ASN A 375 -4.38 -26.83 18.40
C ASN A 375 -3.58 -26.05 19.46
N GLY A 376 -4.19 -25.02 20.04
CA GLY A 376 -3.53 -24.15 21.04
C GLY A 376 -2.69 -23.02 20.44
N LEU A 377 -2.59 -22.90 19.12
CA LEU A 377 -1.92 -21.80 18.43
C LEU A 377 -2.81 -20.56 18.36
N ASN A 378 -3.23 -20.08 19.54
CA ASN A 378 -4.19 -19.00 19.66
C ASN A 378 -3.51 -17.64 19.82
N GLN A 379 -2.22 -17.58 20.13
CA GLN A 379 -1.46 -16.34 20.26
C GLN A 379 -0.13 -16.43 19.49
N ASP A 380 0.43 -15.28 19.13
CA ASP A 380 1.68 -15.22 18.37
C ASP A 380 2.83 -15.91 19.12
N GLU A 381 2.87 -15.79 20.45
CA GLU A 381 3.86 -16.46 21.28
C GLU A 381 3.78 -17.99 21.17
N ASP A 382 2.56 -18.56 21.13
CA ASP A 382 2.36 -20.00 20.96
C ASP A 382 2.83 -20.47 19.58
N VAL A 383 2.61 -19.65 18.56
CA VAL A 383 3.08 -19.89 17.19
C VAL A 383 4.60 -19.87 17.13
N ILE A 384 5.25 -18.86 17.71
CA ILE A 384 6.71 -18.73 17.74
C ILE A 384 7.32 -19.93 18.49
N ARG A 385 6.78 -20.31 19.65
CA ARG A 385 7.23 -21.49 20.40
C ARG A 385 7.12 -22.78 19.58
N GLU A 386 6.03 -22.95 18.83
CA GLU A 386 5.84 -24.12 17.97
C GLU A 386 6.81 -24.13 16.78
N LEU A 387 7.07 -22.98 16.15
CA LEU A 387 8.09 -22.84 15.10
C LEU A 387 9.48 -23.21 15.62
N ILE A 388 9.86 -22.71 16.79
CA ILE A 388 11.13 -23.06 17.45
C ILE A 388 11.20 -24.56 17.73
N ARG A 389 10.10 -25.16 18.21
CA ARG A 389 10.03 -26.61 18.48
C ARG A 389 10.30 -27.42 17.21
N ARG A 390 9.69 -27.04 16.08
CA ARG A 390 9.87 -27.73 14.78
C ARG A 390 11.24 -27.55 14.18
N ASN A 391 11.90 -26.41 14.43
CA ASN A 391 13.25 -26.15 13.93
C ASN A 391 14.36 -26.76 14.81
N LYS A 392 14.13 -26.96 16.11
CA LYS A 392 15.14 -27.55 17.03
C LYS A 392 15.30 -29.06 16.88
N TYR A 393 14.20 -29.76 16.69
CA TYR A 393 14.20 -31.20 16.48
C TYR A 393 13.95 -31.37 15.00
N GLY A 394 14.89 -31.96 14.26
CA GLY A 394 14.70 -32.33 12.86
C GLY A 394 13.62 -33.41 12.74
N ASP A 395 12.41 -33.06 13.15
CA ASP A 395 11.22 -33.86 13.05
C ASP A 395 11.07 -34.12 11.55
N ASP A 396 11.02 -35.40 11.18
CA ASP A 396 10.67 -35.87 9.84
C ASP A 396 9.17 -35.60 9.56
N GLY A 397 8.68 -34.45 10.03
CA GLY A 397 7.32 -34.00 9.98
C GLY A 397 6.91 -33.96 8.53
N HIS A 398 5.96 -34.85 8.19
CA HIS A 398 5.36 -34.99 6.88
C HIS A 398 5.40 -33.68 6.13
N THR A 399 6.27 -33.60 5.12
CA THR A 399 6.04 -32.74 3.97
C THR A 399 4.68 -33.20 3.45
N THR A 400 3.61 -32.56 3.91
CA THR A 400 2.37 -32.55 3.15
C THR A 400 2.79 -32.02 1.81
N GLU A 401 2.87 -32.91 0.82
CA GLU A 401 3.01 -32.55 -0.59
C GLU A 401 2.03 -31.41 -0.81
N THR A 402 2.54 -30.19 -0.96
CA THR A 402 1.75 -29.06 -1.41
C THR A 402 1.13 -29.52 -2.71
N GLN A 403 -0.19 -29.65 -2.71
CA GLN A 403 -0.88 -30.07 -3.92
C GLN A 403 -0.57 -29.03 -4.98
N GLU A 404 -0.14 -29.49 -6.17
CA GLU A 404 -0.01 -28.60 -7.32
C GLU A 404 -1.33 -27.81 -7.46
N ASN A 405 -1.23 -26.48 -7.39
CA ASN A 405 -2.33 -25.50 -7.43
C ASN A 405 -3.05 -25.14 -6.11
N GLU A 406 -2.51 -25.44 -4.92
CA GLU A 406 -3.03 -24.81 -3.68
C GLU A 406 -2.83 -23.28 -3.71
N ILE A 407 -3.82 -22.53 -3.22
CA ILE A 407 -3.72 -21.07 -3.13
C ILE A 407 -2.64 -20.71 -2.10
N PRO A 408 -1.60 -19.92 -2.46
CA PRO A 408 -0.69 -19.40 -1.47
C PRO A 408 -1.42 -18.35 -0.63
N TYR A 409 -1.77 -18.72 0.60
CA TYR A 409 -2.46 -17.85 1.54
C TYR A 409 -1.49 -16.97 2.31
N SER A 410 -1.93 -15.76 2.65
CA SER A 410 -1.15 -14.83 3.48
C SER A 410 -0.96 -15.38 4.90
N LEU A 411 0.28 -15.32 5.38
CA LEU A 411 0.68 -15.80 6.72
C LEU A 411 0.74 -14.70 7.77
N LEU A 412 0.60 -13.44 7.35
CA LEU A 412 0.63 -12.26 8.18
C LEU A 412 -0.67 -11.48 8.02
N ASN A 413 -1.04 -10.70 9.04
CA ASN A 413 -2.03 -9.64 8.88
C ASN A 413 -1.49 -8.59 7.90
N PRO A 414 -2.32 -8.02 7.01
CA PRO A 414 -1.85 -7.13 5.96
C PRO A 414 -1.26 -5.84 6.52
N HIS A 415 -1.68 -5.39 7.72
CA HIS A 415 -1.10 -4.23 8.39
C HIS A 415 0.27 -4.51 9.00
N ALA A 416 0.58 -5.77 9.33
CA ALA A 416 1.94 -6.16 9.72
C ALA A 416 2.86 -6.20 8.49
N GLU A 417 2.38 -6.70 7.35
CA GLU A 417 3.10 -6.68 6.07
C GLU A 417 3.49 -5.26 5.65
N LEU A 418 2.59 -4.28 5.84
CA LEU A 418 2.88 -2.86 5.59
C LEU A 418 4.12 -2.37 6.33
N LEU A 419 4.38 -2.83 7.56
CA LEU A 419 5.54 -2.38 8.33
C LEU A 419 6.83 -2.78 7.63
N PHE A 420 6.89 -3.99 7.08
CA PHE A 420 8.03 -4.47 6.31
C PHE A 420 8.16 -3.77 4.96
N ILE A 421 7.04 -3.47 4.29
CA ILE A 421 7.04 -2.65 3.06
C ILE A 421 7.65 -1.27 3.36
N TYR A 422 7.27 -0.66 4.47
CA TYR A 422 7.81 0.63 4.89
C TYR A 422 9.29 0.58 5.25
N VAL A 423 9.74 -0.48 5.92
CA VAL A 423 11.18 -0.70 6.17
C VAL A 423 11.93 -0.90 4.84
N ALA A 424 11.35 -1.62 3.88
CA ALA A 424 11.93 -1.79 2.54
C ALA A 424 12.03 -0.47 1.77
N ILE A 425 11.04 0.43 1.89
CA ILE A 425 11.10 1.79 1.33
C ILE A 425 12.27 2.59 1.93
N MET A 426 12.49 2.46 3.24
CA MET A 426 13.63 3.10 3.92
C MET A 426 14.96 2.53 3.41
N GLN A 427 15.07 1.20 3.33
CA GLN A 427 16.26 0.53 2.80
C GLN A 427 16.54 0.91 1.35
N HIS A 428 15.51 1.00 0.52
CA HIS A 428 15.64 1.39 -0.88
C HIS A 428 16.23 2.79 -1.05
N ASN A 429 15.98 3.68 -0.09
CA ASN A 429 16.50 5.05 -0.07
C ASN A 429 17.68 5.22 0.90
N GLU A 430 18.28 4.12 1.40
CA GLU A 430 19.32 4.12 2.43
C GLU A 430 20.46 5.10 2.12
N PHE A 431 21.04 5.01 0.91
CA PHE A 431 22.15 5.89 0.52
C PHE A 431 21.81 7.38 0.59
N LYS A 432 20.58 7.77 0.24
CA LYS A 432 20.14 9.17 0.31
C LYS A 432 19.88 9.57 1.76
N LEU A 433 19.18 8.71 2.50
CA LEU A 433 18.81 8.97 3.88
C LEU A 433 20.03 9.09 4.81
N LEU A 434 21.12 8.39 4.53
CA LEU A 434 22.39 8.53 5.25
C LEU A 434 23.11 9.87 4.97
N GLU A 435 22.79 10.55 3.88
CA GLU A 435 23.34 11.86 3.53
C GLU A 435 22.45 13.03 3.98
N PHE A 436 21.19 12.76 4.34
CA PHE A 436 20.19 13.77 4.66
C PHE A 436 20.32 14.32 6.09
N GLU A 437 20.09 15.62 6.23
CA GLU A 437 19.92 16.28 7.53
C GLU A 437 18.48 16.08 8.08
N GLU A 438 18.25 16.34 9.38
CA GLU A 438 16.94 16.19 10.05
C GLU A 438 15.75 16.72 9.22
N THR A 439 15.89 17.90 8.59
CA THR A 439 14.82 18.51 7.79
C THR A 439 14.54 17.75 6.50
N GLU A 440 15.56 17.23 5.85
CA GLU A 440 15.44 16.47 4.60
C GLU A 440 14.87 15.07 4.87
N ILE A 441 15.28 14.43 5.97
CA ILE A 441 14.67 13.20 6.46
C ILE A 441 13.19 13.44 6.76
N THR A 442 12.87 14.52 7.46
CA THR A 442 11.46 14.85 7.77
C THR A 442 10.66 15.12 6.51
N GLU A 443 11.22 15.79 5.50
CA GLU A 443 10.59 16.01 4.22
C GLU A 443 10.32 14.70 3.48
N PHE A 444 11.31 13.80 3.41
CA PHE A 444 11.19 12.47 2.82
C PHE A 444 10.08 11.65 3.50
N LEU A 445 10.06 11.59 4.84
CA LEU A 445 9.06 10.84 5.60
C LEU A 445 7.64 11.37 5.39
N ASN A 446 7.49 12.66 5.06
CA ASN A 446 6.20 13.27 4.76
C ASN A 446 5.82 13.23 3.27
N ASN A 447 6.78 13.04 2.36
CA ASN A 447 6.59 13.01 0.91
C ASN A 447 7.59 12.05 0.26
N VAL A 448 7.28 10.75 0.29
CA VAL A 448 8.14 9.73 -0.31
C VAL A 448 8.18 9.93 -1.83
N PRO A 449 9.37 10.04 -2.46
CA PRO A 449 9.49 10.12 -3.91
C PRO A 449 8.85 8.92 -4.60
N LEU A 450 8.35 9.10 -5.83
CA LEU A 450 7.79 8.00 -6.63
C LEU A 450 8.84 6.89 -6.80
N ILE A 451 8.51 5.70 -6.33
CA ILE A 451 9.37 4.51 -6.39
C ILE A 451 9.12 3.76 -7.71
N SER A 452 7.85 3.51 -8.01
CA SER A 452 7.37 2.81 -9.22
C SER A 452 7.42 3.63 -10.51
N LYS A 453 8.45 4.47 -10.70
CA LYS A 453 8.60 5.27 -11.93
C LYS A 453 8.61 4.40 -13.19
N PHE A 454 9.25 3.24 -13.11
CA PHE A 454 9.31 2.29 -14.22
C PHE A 454 7.93 1.70 -14.53
N ASP A 455 7.18 1.28 -13.51
CA ASP A 455 5.86 0.70 -13.72
C ASP A 455 4.89 1.74 -14.29
N ASP A 456 4.89 2.96 -13.72
CA ASP A 456 4.07 4.09 -14.18
C ASP A 456 4.32 4.40 -15.66
N TYR A 457 5.59 4.51 -16.05
CA TYR A 457 5.98 4.72 -17.44
C TYR A 457 5.46 3.60 -18.35
N ASN A 458 5.65 2.33 -17.97
CA ASN A 458 5.25 1.20 -18.81
C ASN A 458 3.74 1.05 -18.95
N PHE A 459 2.94 1.41 -17.93
CA PHE A 459 1.48 1.42 -18.05
C PHE A 459 0.97 2.59 -18.92
N LYS A 460 1.56 3.78 -18.81
CA LYS A 460 1.22 4.94 -19.65
C LYS A 460 1.55 4.71 -21.13
N LYS A 461 2.66 4.03 -21.40
CA LYS A 461 3.20 3.77 -22.75
C LYS A 461 2.85 2.39 -23.31
N MET A 462 1.91 1.68 -22.70
CA MET A 462 1.65 0.26 -22.95
C MET A 462 1.24 -0.10 -24.39
N TYR A 463 0.59 0.84 -25.11
CA TYR A 463 0.10 0.66 -26.48
C TYR A 463 0.70 1.66 -27.48
N GLU A 464 1.77 2.36 -27.11
CA GLU A 464 2.48 3.19 -28.07
C GLU A 464 3.45 2.32 -28.88
N ASP A 465 3.42 2.45 -30.21
CA ASP A 465 4.40 1.81 -31.08
C ASP A 465 5.79 2.45 -30.83
N ASP A 466 6.84 1.64 -30.69
CA ASP A 466 8.25 2.05 -30.46
C ASP A 466 8.85 2.92 -31.60
N ASP A 467 8.05 3.36 -32.58
CA ASP A 467 8.45 4.00 -33.83
C ASP A 467 8.66 5.53 -33.74
N ILE A 468 9.18 6.05 -32.63
CA ILE A 468 9.69 7.43 -32.56
C ILE A 468 11.12 7.47 -32.04
N SER A 469 12.03 7.58 -33.01
CA SER A 469 13.37 8.14 -32.93
C SER A 469 13.65 9.08 -31.74
N GLY A 470 14.56 8.67 -30.86
CA GLY A 470 15.77 9.44 -30.57
C GLY A 470 15.68 10.76 -29.80
N SER A 471 14.64 11.01 -29.00
CA SER A 471 14.70 12.08 -27.99
C SER A 471 15.03 11.50 -26.62
N SER A 472 15.96 12.16 -25.94
CA SER A 472 16.45 11.86 -24.61
C SER A 472 15.33 11.59 -23.61
N THR A 473 15.68 10.76 -22.63
CA THR A 473 15.20 10.88 -21.25
C THR A 473 15.39 12.32 -20.77
N ASP A 474 14.46 13.18 -21.15
CA ASP A 474 14.11 14.38 -20.40
C ASP A 474 12.74 14.08 -19.82
N THR A 475 12.72 13.83 -18.53
CA THR A 475 11.55 14.03 -17.70
C THR A 475 11.08 15.47 -17.90
N ASP A 476 10.22 15.71 -18.88
CA ASP A 476 9.50 16.97 -19.10
C ASP A 476 8.44 17.24 -18.00
N GLU A 477 8.69 16.75 -16.78
CA GLU A 477 7.96 17.17 -15.57
C GLU A 477 8.65 18.31 -14.81
N SER A 478 9.79 18.82 -15.29
CA SER A 478 10.39 20.06 -14.77
C SER A 478 10.66 21.07 -15.90
N ASN A 479 9.81 22.11 -15.96
CA ASN A 479 9.96 23.42 -16.63
C ASN A 479 8.92 23.79 -17.71
N ALA A 480 7.66 23.94 -17.30
CA ALA A 480 6.71 24.84 -17.96
C ALA A 480 6.19 25.90 -16.97
N SER A 481 7.06 26.79 -16.50
CA SER A 481 6.67 28.01 -15.79
C SER A 481 7.37 29.25 -16.36
N GLY A 482 6.96 29.60 -17.59
CA GLY A 482 7.13 30.96 -18.09
C GLY A 482 6.09 31.87 -17.44
N ILE A 483 6.51 32.63 -16.43
CA ILE A 483 6.03 33.94 -15.92
C ILE A 483 6.30 34.00 -14.41
N ARG A 484 7.49 34.50 -14.04
CA ARG A 484 7.86 35.05 -12.72
C ARG A 484 7.32 36.50 -12.62
N PRO A 485 7.07 37.10 -11.44
CA PRO A 485 8.09 37.16 -10.38
C PRO A 485 7.66 37.20 -8.89
N SER A 486 8.68 36.93 -8.06
CA SER A 486 8.98 37.39 -6.69
C SER A 486 8.18 36.85 -5.49
N SER A 487 8.77 35.90 -4.76
CA SER A 487 9.48 36.10 -3.47
C SER A 487 9.57 34.78 -2.69
N SER A 488 10.67 34.59 -1.93
CA SER A 488 11.05 33.42 -1.11
C SER A 488 11.72 32.25 -1.85
N ASN A 489 13.06 32.27 -1.86
CA ASN A 489 13.91 31.15 -2.27
C ASN A 489 13.88 30.06 -1.18
N HIS A 490 13.20 28.95 -1.43
CA HIS A 490 13.56 27.65 -0.87
C HIS A 490 14.08 26.83 -2.05
N MET A 491 15.37 26.46 -2.04
CA MET A 491 15.90 25.53 -3.04
C MET A 491 15.16 24.20 -2.84
N MET A 492 14.29 23.82 -3.76
CA MET A 492 13.91 22.41 -3.88
C MET A 492 15.07 21.72 -4.55
N ILE A 493 15.73 20.83 -3.82
CA ILE A 493 16.75 19.96 -4.36
C ILE A 493 16.01 18.90 -5.17
N GLU A 494 15.96 19.06 -6.50
CA GLU A 494 15.65 17.94 -7.39
C GLU A 494 16.84 16.96 -7.32
N VAL A 495 16.78 16.05 -6.35
CA VAL A 495 17.75 14.97 -6.20
C VAL A 495 17.57 14.02 -7.39
N GLY A 496 18.49 14.11 -8.36
CA GLY A 496 18.55 13.23 -9.52
C GLY A 496 18.39 11.77 -9.10
N THR A 497 17.42 11.08 -9.68
CA THR A 497 17.37 9.62 -9.61
C THR A 497 18.55 9.10 -10.42
N ASP A 498 19.39 8.24 -9.84
CA ASP A 498 20.37 7.52 -10.64
C ASP A 498 19.57 6.59 -11.56
N ASP A 499 19.30 7.05 -12.79
CA ASP A 499 18.49 6.39 -13.82
C ASP A 499 19.05 5.00 -14.27
N LYS A 500 20.03 4.47 -13.55
CA LYS A 500 20.73 3.22 -13.89
C LYS A 500 19.98 1.97 -13.43
N THR A 501 19.01 2.10 -12.54
CA THR A 501 18.17 0.99 -12.09
C THR A 501 16.73 1.40 -12.20
N ALA A 502 16.06 0.96 -13.27
CA ALA A 502 14.63 1.13 -13.40
C ALA A 502 13.95 0.28 -12.31
N HIS A 503 13.46 0.93 -11.27
CA HIS A 503 12.91 0.30 -10.08
C HIS A 503 11.41 0.10 -10.23
N SER A 504 10.96 -1.12 -9.94
CA SER A 504 9.55 -1.48 -9.83
C SER A 504 9.14 -1.50 -8.36
N PHE A 505 7.85 -1.26 -8.06
CA PHE A 505 7.35 -1.51 -6.71
C PHE A 505 7.49 -2.99 -6.32
N ASP A 506 7.44 -3.91 -7.28
CA ASP A 506 7.59 -5.35 -6.99
C ASP A 506 8.99 -5.68 -6.43
N ASP A 507 10.00 -4.87 -6.75
CA ASP A 507 11.33 -4.99 -6.12
C ASP A 507 11.26 -4.64 -4.62
N ILE A 508 10.51 -3.59 -4.24
CA ILE A 508 10.27 -3.22 -2.83
C ILE A 508 9.46 -4.31 -2.13
N TYR A 509 8.42 -4.83 -2.80
CA TYR A 509 7.55 -5.84 -2.23
C TYR A 509 8.32 -7.14 -1.94
N GLN A 510 9.17 -7.57 -2.87
CA GLN A 510 10.07 -8.70 -2.67
C GLN A 510 11.07 -8.44 -1.52
N GLN A 511 11.68 -7.25 -1.50
CA GLN A 511 12.59 -6.84 -0.44
C GLN A 511 11.91 -6.83 0.95
N ALA A 512 10.64 -6.43 1.02
CA ALA A 512 9.86 -6.48 2.26
C ALA A 512 9.68 -7.91 2.77
N GLY A 513 9.43 -8.86 1.88
CA GLY A 513 9.39 -10.28 2.21
C GLY A 513 10.73 -10.81 2.73
N ASP A 514 11.86 -10.36 2.15
CA ASP A 514 13.20 -10.72 2.63
C ASP A 514 13.50 -10.15 4.02
N ILE A 515 13.13 -8.89 4.27
CA ILE A 515 13.23 -8.25 5.59
C ILE A 515 12.41 -9.02 6.62
N TRP A 516 11.16 -9.38 6.27
CA TRP A 516 10.30 -10.19 7.13
C TRP A 516 10.97 -11.51 7.53
N ARG A 517 11.45 -12.29 6.55
CA ARG A 517 12.11 -13.57 6.83
C ARG A 517 13.34 -13.39 7.70
N ASN A 518 14.19 -12.41 7.40
CA ASN A 518 15.40 -12.13 8.19
C ASN A 518 15.05 -11.77 9.63
N TRP A 519 14.09 -10.86 9.81
CA TRP A 519 13.64 -10.44 11.13
C TRP A 519 13.01 -11.59 11.93
N ALA A 520 12.14 -12.39 11.30
CA ALA A 520 11.49 -13.53 11.94
C ALA A 520 12.52 -14.59 12.42
N TRP A 521 13.58 -14.84 11.64
CA TRP A 521 14.68 -15.71 12.07
C TRP A 521 15.40 -15.15 13.31
N GLN A 522 15.73 -13.85 13.31
CA GLN A 522 16.39 -13.21 14.45
C GLN A 522 15.53 -13.24 15.72
N GLU A 523 14.22 -13.01 15.62
CA GLU A 523 13.31 -13.10 16.76
C GLU A 523 13.24 -14.52 17.32
N MET A 524 13.18 -15.54 16.45
CA MET A 524 13.19 -16.93 16.92
C MET A 524 14.50 -17.30 17.61
N GLU A 525 15.66 -16.78 17.16
CA GLU A 525 16.94 -16.99 17.84
C GLU A 525 16.94 -16.37 19.25
N GLU A 526 16.42 -15.15 19.42
CA GLU A 526 16.33 -14.51 20.73
C GLU A 526 15.41 -15.26 21.70
N PHE A 527 14.25 -15.74 21.21
CA PHE A 527 13.34 -16.57 22.00
C PHE A 527 13.94 -17.91 22.43
N ILE A 528 15.03 -18.37 21.79
CA ILE A 528 15.75 -19.59 22.19
C ILE A 528 16.76 -19.28 23.32
N GLU A 529 17.26 -18.05 23.38
CA GLU A 529 18.25 -17.60 24.36
C GLU A 529 17.62 -17.16 25.69
N GLU A 530 16.36 -16.72 25.67
CA GLU A 530 15.50 -16.52 26.86
C GLU A 530 15.00 -17.84 27.46
#